data_AF-A0A540L5H4-F1
#
_entry.id   AF-A0A540L5H4-F1
#
_cell.length_a   1.000
_cell.length_b   1.000
_cell.length_c   1.000
_cell.angle_alpha   90.00
_cell.angle_beta   90.00
_cell.angle_gamma   90.00
#
_symmetry.space_group_name_H-M   'P 1'
#
loop_
_entity.id
_entity.type
_entity.pdbx_description
1 polymer ?
#
loop_
_entity_poly.entity_id
_entity_poly.type
_entity_poly.pdbx_seq_one_letter_code
_entity_poly.pdbx_strand_id
1 'polypeptide(L)'
;MAKEYEEAIASLQKLLSEKEELRAEAAAKVEQVTAQLATAEANGATKPYDATERLKSGFIYFKKEKYDKNPALYGELAKGQWPKFMLFACSDSRVCPSHVLDMQPGEAFVVRTVANLVPPYDKTKYAGTGAAVEYAVLHLKVSYIVVIGHSACGGIKALLSIPEDGSTLGTDFIEDWIGIASPAGKKVKADHGADAPFADLCGHCEKLAPY
;
A
#
# COMPACT_ATOMS: atom_id res chain seq x y z
N MET A 1 -4.79 26.72 0.70
CA MET A 1 -3.33 26.61 0.92
C MET A 1 -2.71 27.94 1.35
N ALA A 2 -2.21 28.82 0.48
CA ALA A 2 -1.51 30.05 0.92
C ALA A 2 -2.32 30.96 1.88
N LYS A 3 -3.62 31.14 1.58
CA LYS A 3 -4.52 31.96 2.39
C LYS A 3 -4.82 31.37 3.78
N GLU A 4 -4.85 30.05 3.91
CA GLU A 4 -5.04 29.35 5.20
C GLU A 4 -3.80 29.44 6.09
N TYR A 5 -2.60 29.47 5.49
CA TYR A 5 -1.35 29.64 6.23
C TYR A 5 -1.23 31.04 6.82
N GLU A 6 -1.59 32.07 6.06
CA GLU A 6 -1.58 33.46 6.56
C GLU A 6 -2.56 33.66 7.71
N GLU A 7 -3.77 33.08 7.63
CA GLU A 7 -4.76 33.13 8.70
C GLU A 7 -4.32 32.36 9.97
N ALA A 8 -3.64 31.22 9.79
CA ALA A 8 -3.06 30.46 10.90
C ALA A 8 -1.92 31.22 11.59
N ILE A 9 -1.05 31.88 10.82
CA ILE A 9 0.05 32.71 11.34
C ILE A 9 -0.52 33.90 12.13
N ALA A 10 -1.53 34.59 11.59
CA ALA A 10 -2.16 35.73 12.26
C ALA A 10 -2.85 35.31 13.58
N SER A 11 -3.56 34.18 13.59
CA SER A 11 -4.17 33.63 14.81
C SER A 11 -3.12 33.25 15.86
N LEU A 12 -2.00 32.65 15.43
CA LEU A 12 -0.90 32.30 16.33
C LEU A 12 -0.28 33.56 16.95
N GLN A 13 0.00 34.58 16.13
CA GLN A 13 0.56 35.85 16.59
C GLN A 13 -0.37 36.56 17.60
N LYS A 14 -1.69 36.51 17.38
CA LYS A 14 -2.67 37.03 18.32
C LYS A 14 -2.64 36.29 19.67
N LEU A 15 -2.65 34.96 19.65
CA LEU A 15 -2.55 34.14 20.86
C LEU A 15 -1.26 34.39 21.66
N LEU A 16 -0.15 34.69 20.96
CA LEU A 16 1.14 35.03 21.57
C LEU A 16 1.18 36.44 22.16
N SER A 17 0.34 37.36 21.67
CA SER A 17 0.19 38.69 22.25
C SER A 17 -0.63 38.69 23.54
N GLU A 18 -1.53 37.71 23.71
CA GLU A 18 -2.43 37.60 24.87
C GLU A 18 -1.82 36.82 26.04
N LYS A 19 -0.73 36.07 25.83
CA LYS A 19 -0.04 35.28 26.86
C LYS A 19 1.42 35.69 26.99
N GLU A 20 1.69 36.80 27.69
CA GLU A 20 3.05 37.34 27.89
C GLU A 20 4.04 36.32 28.45
N GLU A 21 3.61 35.42 29.33
CA GLU A 21 4.44 34.36 29.91
C GLU A 21 4.96 33.35 28.88
N LEU A 22 4.23 33.13 27.79
CA LEU A 22 4.62 32.23 26.71
C LEU A 22 5.35 32.96 25.58
N ARG A 23 5.43 34.29 25.61
CA ARG A 23 5.94 35.11 24.50
C ARG A 23 7.42 34.83 24.22
N ALA A 24 8.23 34.64 25.27
CA ALA A 24 9.64 34.32 25.12
C ALA A 24 9.86 32.89 24.59
N GLU A 25 9.13 31.90 25.12
CA GLU A 25 9.25 30.50 24.69
C GLU A 25 8.69 30.29 23.27
N ALA A 26 7.60 30.98 22.93
CA ALA A 26 7.02 30.94 21.61
C ALA A 26 7.85 31.70 20.58
N ALA A 27 8.41 32.86 20.92
CA ALA A 27 9.36 33.56 20.06
C ALA A 27 10.58 32.67 19.76
N ALA A 28 11.12 32.01 20.79
CA ALA A 28 12.22 31.05 20.61
C ALA A 28 11.83 29.87 19.71
N LYS A 29 10.62 29.30 19.86
CA LYS A 29 10.12 28.22 18.98
C LYS A 29 9.85 28.69 17.56
N VAL A 30 9.31 29.90 17.38
CA VAL A 30 9.09 30.50 16.05
C VAL A 30 10.43 30.77 15.37
N GLU A 31 11.41 31.32 16.08
CA GLU A 31 12.76 31.54 15.57
C GLU A 31 13.44 30.21 15.21
N GLN A 32 13.28 29.18 16.04
CA GLN A 32 13.79 27.84 15.77
C GLN A 32 13.13 27.21 14.53
N VAL A 33 11.81 27.33 14.38
CA VAL A 33 11.08 26.82 13.20
C VAL A 33 11.45 27.61 11.95
N THR A 34 11.61 28.93 12.05
CA THR A 34 12.01 29.80 10.93
C THR A 34 13.44 29.50 10.48
N ALA A 35 14.37 29.28 11.42
CA ALA A 35 15.73 28.85 11.12
C ALA A 35 15.76 27.46 10.50
N GLN A 36 14.94 26.51 10.97
CA GLN A 36 14.80 25.18 10.37
C GLN A 36 14.25 25.25 8.94
N LEU A 37 13.29 26.13 8.67
CA LEU A 37 12.73 26.36 7.33
C LEU A 37 13.75 27.01 6.39
N ALA A 38 14.44 28.06 6.83
CA ALA A 38 15.50 28.71 6.05
C ALA A 38 16.67 27.74 5.76
N THR A 39 16.99 26.84 6.69
CA THR A 39 18.00 25.79 6.48
C THR A 39 17.51 24.73 5.49
N ALA A 40 16.22 24.41 5.48
CA ALA A 40 15.62 23.50 4.51
C ALA A 40 15.62 24.09 3.09
N GLU A 41 15.42 25.40 2.96
CA GLU A 41 15.49 26.13 1.68
C GLU A 41 16.92 26.30 1.17
N ALA A 42 17.88 26.62 2.06
CA ALA A 42 19.31 26.71 1.72
C ALA A 42 19.92 25.35 1.36
N ASN A 43 19.38 24.26 1.89
CA ASN A 43 19.69 22.87 1.49
C ASN A 43 18.96 22.44 0.20
N GLY A 44 18.54 23.39 -0.64
CA GLY A 44 18.00 23.15 -1.99
C GLY A 44 18.91 22.34 -2.93
N ALA A 45 20.13 22.01 -2.51
CA ALA A 45 20.81 20.79 -2.97
C ALA A 45 20.20 19.59 -2.23
N THR A 46 19.13 19.01 -2.81
CA THR A 46 18.40 17.86 -2.28
C THR A 46 19.35 16.86 -1.63
N LYS A 47 19.35 16.78 -0.30
CA LYS A 47 20.10 15.76 0.42
C LYS A 47 19.75 14.41 -0.21
N PRO A 48 20.74 13.60 -0.64
CA PRO A 48 20.45 12.33 -1.28
C PRO A 48 19.55 11.50 -0.37
N TYR A 49 18.54 10.85 -0.96
CA TYR A 49 17.60 10.03 -0.22
C TYR A 49 18.36 8.91 0.51
N ASP A 50 18.31 8.94 1.83
CA ASP A 50 18.91 7.93 2.68
C ASP A 50 17.87 6.86 3.02
N ALA A 51 17.92 5.75 2.28
CA ALA A 51 17.03 4.61 2.46
C ALA A 51 17.14 4.01 3.87
N THR A 52 18.36 3.94 4.41
CA THR A 52 18.64 3.35 5.72
C THR A 52 18.02 4.20 6.82
N GLU A 53 18.24 5.52 6.80
CA GLU A 53 17.64 6.42 7.77
C GLU A 53 16.11 6.50 7.63
N ARG A 54 15.56 6.39 6.42
CA ARG A 54 14.11 6.30 6.24
C ARG A 54 13.50 5.05 6.89
N LEU A 55 14.14 3.88 6.76
CA LEU A 55 13.67 2.64 7.39
C LEU A 55 13.81 2.70 8.92
N LYS A 56 14.96 3.18 9.41
CA LYS A 56 15.24 3.32 10.83
C LYS A 56 14.27 4.28 11.53
N SER A 57 14.10 5.48 10.99
CA SER A 57 13.16 6.47 11.55
C SER A 57 11.72 5.96 11.52
N GLY A 58 11.31 5.24 10.47
CA GLY A 58 10.01 4.59 10.38
C GLY A 58 9.80 3.53 11.46
N PHE A 59 10.80 2.68 11.71
CA PHE A 59 10.73 1.69 12.78
C PHE A 59 10.69 2.32 14.17
N ILE A 60 11.50 3.36 14.42
CA ILE A 60 11.49 4.11 15.69
C ILE A 60 10.11 4.71 15.94
N TYR A 61 9.48 5.28 14.91
CA TYR A 61 8.11 5.78 14.99
C TYR A 61 7.12 4.66 15.34
N PHE A 62 7.15 3.53 14.62
CA PHE A 62 6.31 2.37 14.93
C PHE A 62 6.49 1.91 16.39
N LYS A 63 7.74 1.77 16.83
CA LYS A 63 8.09 1.31 18.17
C LYS A 63 7.48 2.21 19.23
N LYS A 64 7.68 3.53 19.11
CA LYS A 64 7.22 4.51 20.09
C LYS A 64 5.71 4.74 20.04
N GLU A 65 5.14 4.90 18.84
CA GLU A 65 3.78 5.41 18.66
C GLU A 65 2.73 4.31 18.51
N LYS A 66 3.15 3.07 18.22
CA LYS A 66 2.23 1.94 18.06
C LYS A 66 2.55 0.83 19.05
N TYR A 67 3.77 0.32 19.07
CA TYR A 67 4.14 -0.82 19.91
C TYR A 67 4.07 -0.48 21.40
N ASP A 68 4.81 0.54 21.85
CA ASP A 68 4.91 0.90 23.28
C ASP A 68 3.61 1.47 23.86
N LYS A 69 2.74 2.02 23.00
CA LYS A 69 1.41 2.51 23.41
C LYS A 69 0.34 1.42 23.52
N ASN A 70 0.60 0.21 23.02
CA ASN A 70 -0.36 -0.90 23.03
C ASN A 70 0.25 -2.19 23.61
N PRO A 71 0.81 -2.16 24.83
CA PRO A 71 1.55 -3.30 25.39
C PRO A 71 0.67 -4.55 25.58
N ALA A 72 -0.63 -4.37 25.88
CA ALA A 72 -1.56 -5.50 25.99
C ALA A 72 -1.75 -6.21 24.64
N LEU A 73 -1.96 -5.45 23.55
CA LEU A 73 -2.13 -6.00 22.21
C LEU A 73 -0.86 -6.76 21.78
N TYR A 74 0.29 -6.10 21.79
CA TYR A 74 1.54 -6.73 21.32
C TYR A 74 2.05 -7.81 22.27
N GLY A 75 1.69 -7.75 23.56
CA GLY A 75 1.95 -8.81 24.53
C GLY A 75 1.18 -10.10 24.20
N GLU A 76 -0.07 -10.00 23.76
CA GLU A 76 -0.83 -11.17 23.28
C GLU A 76 -0.32 -11.65 21.91
N LEU A 77 -0.06 -10.74 20.97
CA LEU A 77 0.46 -11.10 19.64
C LEU A 77 1.84 -11.75 19.68
N ALA A 78 2.64 -11.49 20.71
CA ALA A 78 3.92 -12.17 20.91
C ALA A 78 3.76 -13.67 21.25
N LYS A 79 2.58 -14.10 21.73
CA LYS A 79 2.27 -15.51 22.05
C LYS A 79 1.80 -16.30 20.84
N GLY A 80 1.29 -15.61 19.81
CA GLY A 80 0.73 -16.24 18.61
C GLY A 80 -0.09 -15.27 17.78
N GLN A 81 -0.66 -15.79 16.68
CA GLN A 81 -1.53 -15.05 15.78
C GLN A 81 -2.82 -15.84 15.54
N TRP A 82 -3.94 -15.12 15.45
CA TRP A 82 -5.27 -15.70 15.20
C TRP A 82 -6.08 -14.83 14.23
N PRO A 83 -5.57 -14.58 13.01
CA PRO A 83 -6.26 -13.74 12.04
C PRO A 83 -7.57 -14.40 11.59
N LYS A 84 -8.62 -13.59 11.45
CA LYS A 84 -9.91 -14.06 10.90
C LYS A 84 -9.92 -14.02 9.37
N PHE A 85 -9.08 -13.18 8.78
CA PHE A 85 -9.02 -12.93 7.34
C PHE A 85 -7.70 -13.42 6.75
N MET A 86 -7.77 -14.01 5.57
CA MET A 86 -6.68 -14.07 4.62
C MET A 86 -6.95 -13.07 3.50
N LEU A 87 -5.99 -12.20 3.21
CA LEU A 87 -6.12 -11.18 2.16
C LEU A 87 -5.13 -11.44 1.03
N PHE A 88 -5.61 -11.50 -0.20
CA PHE A 88 -4.80 -11.35 -1.40
C PHE A 88 -4.93 -9.91 -1.91
N ALA A 89 -3.81 -9.18 -1.99
CA ALA A 89 -3.80 -7.79 -2.47
C ALA A 89 -2.62 -7.56 -3.42
N CYS A 90 -2.67 -6.50 -4.22
CA CYS A 90 -1.62 -6.25 -5.18
C CYS A 90 -0.35 -5.74 -4.46
N SER A 91 0.83 -6.04 -4.99
CA SER A 91 2.11 -5.48 -4.51
C SER A 91 2.25 -3.97 -4.76
N ASP A 92 1.31 -3.36 -5.49
CA ASP A 92 1.25 -1.92 -5.76
C ASP A 92 1.36 -1.08 -4.47
N SER A 93 2.27 -0.11 -4.46
CA SER A 93 2.62 0.68 -3.27
C SER A 93 1.48 1.56 -2.76
N ARG A 94 0.44 1.80 -3.57
CA ARG A 94 -0.69 2.68 -3.24
C ARG A 94 -1.80 1.99 -2.44
N VAL A 95 -1.82 0.65 -2.43
CA VAL A 95 -2.97 -0.15 -1.94
C VAL A 95 -2.57 -1.15 -0.86
N CYS A 96 -1.78 -0.70 0.12
CA CYS A 96 -1.49 -1.52 1.29
C CYS A 96 -2.80 -1.92 2.00
N PRO A 97 -3.17 -3.21 2.08
CA PRO A 97 -4.49 -3.62 2.57
C PRO A 97 -4.72 -3.21 4.03
N SER A 98 -3.67 -3.19 4.86
CA SER A 98 -3.77 -2.71 6.24
C SER A 98 -4.16 -1.25 6.34
N HIS A 99 -3.78 -0.42 5.37
CA HIS A 99 -4.19 1.00 5.34
C HIS A 99 -5.57 1.17 4.73
N VAL A 100 -5.85 0.49 3.61
CA VAL A 100 -7.13 0.64 2.89
C VAL A 100 -8.32 0.15 3.73
N LEU A 101 -8.13 -0.90 4.52
CA LEU A 101 -9.17 -1.52 5.33
C LEU A 101 -9.03 -1.24 6.85
N ASP A 102 -8.11 -0.37 7.25
CA ASP A 102 -7.80 -0.05 8.66
C ASP A 102 -7.55 -1.30 9.55
N MET A 103 -6.89 -2.31 8.98
CA MET A 103 -6.63 -3.56 9.68
C MET A 103 -5.53 -3.39 10.72
N GLN A 104 -5.82 -3.85 11.93
CA GLN A 104 -4.88 -3.89 13.05
C GLN A 104 -3.95 -5.11 12.96
N PRO A 105 -2.77 -5.05 13.62
CA PRO A 105 -1.90 -6.21 13.73
C PRO A 105 -2.63 -7.43 14.31
N GLY A 106 -2.50 -8.57 13.63
CA GLY A 106 -3.13 -9.83 14.02
C GLY A 106 -4.51 -10.10 13.39
N GLU A 107 -5.13 -9.13 12.69
CA GLU A 107 -6.46 -9.34 12.10
C GLU A 107 -6.44 -10.12 10.77
N ALA A 108 -5.38 -9.93 9.98
CA ALA A 108 -5.28 -10.48 8.63
C ALA A 108 -3.92 -11.15 8.36
N PHE A 109 -3.95 -12.33 7.74
CA PHE A 109 -2.81 -12.97 7.10
C PHE A 109 -2.76 -12.56 5.62
N VAL A 110 -1.71 -11.88 5.20
CA VAL A 110 -1.70 -11.15 3.91
C VAL A 110 -0.72 -11.75 2.92
N VAL A 111 -1.19 -12.01 1.70
CA VAL A 111 -0.38 -12.34 0.53
C VAL A 111 -0.42 -11.17 -0.44
N ARG A 112 0.74 -10.70 -0.89
CA ARG A 112 0.83 -9.63 -1.90
C ARG A 112 1.63 -10.08 -3.11
N THR A 113 0.99 -10.01 -4.28
CA THR A 113 1.57 -10.42 -5.58
C THR A 113 1.23 -9.39 -6.66
N VAL A 114 1.88 -9.48 -7.83
CA VAL A 114 1.51 -8.66 -8.98
C VAL A 114 0.07 -8.98 -9.38
N ALA A 115 -0.77 -7.95 -9.49
CA ALA A 115 -2.21 -8.06 -9.80
C ALA A 115 -3.03 -8.97 -8.87
N ASN A 116 -2.59 -9.18 -7.62
CA ASN A 116 -3.36 -9.92 -6.59
C ASN A 116 -3.91 -11.27 -7.04
N LEU A 117 -3.19 -11.95 -7.94
CA LEU A 117 -3.65 -13.18 -8.58
C LEU A 117 -3.54 -14.37 -7.63
N VAL A 118 -4.55 -15.24 -7.69
CA VAL A 118 -4.59 -16.53 -7.02
C VAL A 118 -4.49 -17.61 -8.11
N PRO A 119 -3.30 -18.18 -8.37
CA PRO A 119 -3.19 -19.27 -9.33
C PRO A 119 -4.00 -20.51 -8.93
N PRO A 120 -4.33 -21.39 -9.89
CA PRO A 120 -4.87 -22.72 -9.60
C PRO A 120 -3.87 -23.56 -8.80
N TYR A 121 -4.36 -24.63 -8.18
CA TYR A 121 -3.52 -25.58 -7.45
C TYR A 121 -2.47 -26.22 -8.36
N ASP A 122 -1.19 -25.95 -8.08
CA ASP A 122 -0.04 -26.62 -8.68
C ASP A 122 1.12 -26.63 -7.68
N LYS A 123 1.51 -27.82 -7.23
CA LYS A 123 2.59 -28.00 -6.24
C LYS A 123 3.97 -27.66 -6.78
N THR A 124 4.16 -27.67 -8.10
CA THR A 124 5.44 -27.43 -8.74
C THR A 124 5.59 -25.97 -9.13
N LYS A 125 4.54 -25.35 -9.70
CA LYS A 125 4.58 -23.97 -10.20
C LYS A 125 4.23 -22.92 -9.15
N TYR A 126 3.27 -23.21 -8.27
CA TYR A 126 2.64 -22.21 -7.41
C TYR A 126 2.69 -22.57 -5.93
N ALA A 127 3.77 -23.25 -5.51
CA ALA A 127 3.98 -23.66 -4.13
C ALA A 127 3.90 -22.49 -3.13
N GLY A 128 4.33 -21.28 -3.51
CA GLY A 128 4.21 -20.09 -2.67
C GLY A 128 2.77 -19.73 -2.32
N THR A 129 1.88 -19.63 -3.32
CA THR A 129 0.44 -19.41 -3.11
C THR A 129 -0.19 -20.58 -2.37
N GLY A 130 0.10 -21.81 -2.81
CA GLY A 130 -0.46 -23.03 -2.22
C GLY A 130 -0.14 -23.15 -0.73
N ALA A 131 1.12 -22.96 -0.35
CA ALA A 131 1.55 -23.01 1.04
C ALA A 131 0.94 -21.88 1.89
N ALA A 132 0.78 -20.68 1.35
CA ALA A 132 0.14 -19.57 2.06
C ALA A 132 -1.35 -19.86 2.34
N VAL A 133 -2.08 -20.39 1.36
CA VAL A 133 -3.49 -20.80 1.52
C VAL A 133 -3.60 -21.98 2.48
N GLU A 134 -2.77 -23.01 2.32
CA GLU A 134 -2.73 -24.18 3.21
C GLU A 134 -2.50 -23.76 4.66
N TYR A 135 -1.52 -22.89 4.90
CA TYR A 135 -1.22 -22.39 6.24
C TYR A 135 -2.36 -21.56 6.82
N ALA A 136 -2.91 -20.61 6.06
CA ALA A 136 -4.01 -19.78 6.53
C ALA A 136 -5.25 -20.62 6.89
N VAL A 137 -5.63 -21.57 6.03
CA VAL A 137 -6.85 -22.37 6.18
C VAL A 137 -6.67 -23.48 7.21
N LEU A 138 -5.62 -24.30 7.08
CA LEU A 138 -5.47 -25.51 7.89
C LEU A 138 -4.78 -25.24 9.23
N HIS A 139 -3.91 -24.23 9.33
CA HIS A 139 -3.16 -23.95 10.57
C HIS A 139 -3.71 -22.74 11.32
N LEU A 140 -3.90 -21.60 10.65
CA LEU A 140 -4.40 -20.38 11.31
C LEU A 140 -5.92 -20.36 11.48
N LYS A 141 -6.65 -21.23 10.75
CA LYS A 141 -8.11 -21.35 10.78
C LYS A 141 -8.81 -20.03 10.45
N VAL A 142 -8.31 -19.30 9.45
CA VAL A 142 -8.99 -18.10 8.94
C VAL A 142 -10.42 -18.44 8.54
N SER A 143 -11.35 -17.52 8.78
CA SER A 143 -12.77 -17.70 8.46
C SER A 143 -13.11 -17.16 7.07
N TYR A 144 -12.33 -16.23 6.55
CA TYR A 144 -12.59 -15.54 5.29
C TYR A 144 -11.32 -15.46 4.45
N ILE A 145 -11.45 -15.69 3.15
CA ILE A 145 -10.42 -15.37 2.15
C ILE A 145 -11.00 -14.27 1.26
N VAL A 146 -10.29 -13.15 1.14
CA VAL A 146 -10.72 -11.99 0.34
C VAL A 146 -9.63 -11.67 -0.68
N VAL A 147 -10.03 -11.58 -1.95
CA VAL A 147 -9.15 -11.14 -3.05
C VAL A 147 -9.51 -9.71 -3.42
N ILE A 148 -8.55 -8.80 -3.32
CA ILE A 148 -8.75 -7.36 -3.44
C ILE A 148 -8.05 -6.87 -4.72
N GLY A 149 -8.85 -6.65 -5.76
CA GLY A 149 -8.42 -5.90 -6.95
C GLY A 149 -8.30 -4.40 -6.66
N HIS A 150 -7.72 -3.64 -7.60
CA HIS A 150 -7.65 -2.19 -7.49
C HIS A 150 -7.63 -1.50 -8.85
N SER A 151 -8.03 -0.23 -8.87
CA SER A 151 -7.99 0.61 -10.06
C SER A 151 -6.56 0.89 -10.53
N ALA A 152 -6.38 1.04 -11.85
CA ALA A 152 -5.11 1.34 -12.49
C ALA A 152 -4.00 0.33 -12.13
N CYS A 153 -4.33 -0.95 -12.20
CA CYS A 153 -3.43 -2.05 -11.90
C CYS A 153 -2.44 -2.29 -13.05
N GLY A 154 -1.15 -2.12 -12.77
CA GLY A 154 -0.10 -2.34 -13.77
C GLY A 154 -0.06 -3.77 -14.34
N GLY A 155 -0.37 -4.79 -13.53
CA GLY A 155 -0.40 -6.17 -14.00
C GLY A 155 -1.59 -6.48 -14.91
N ILE A 156 -2.77 -5.91 -14.64
CA ILE A 156 -3.94 -6.02 -15.53
C ILE A 156 -3.70 -5.25 -16.83
N LYS A 157 -3.08 -4.07 -16.74
CA LYS A 157 -2.65 -3.33 -17.92
C LYS A 157 -1.71 -4.17 -18.78
N ALA A 158 -0.69 -4.81 -18.17
CA ALA A 158 0.23 -5.69 -18.88
C ALA A 158 -0.49 -6.89 -19.52
N LEU A 159 -1.45 -7.50 -18.82
CA LEU A 159 -2.22 -8.64 -19.31
C LEU A 159 -2.96 -8.30 -20.61
N LEU A 160 -3.63 -7.15 -20.63
CA LEU A 160 -4.40 -6.72 -21.80
C LEU A 160 -3.51 -6.20 -22.94
N SER A 161 -2.24 -5.90 -22.65
CA SER A 161 -1.24 -5.53 -23.65
C SER A 161 -0.53 -6.72 -24.29
N ILE A 162 -0.77 -7.97 -23.83
CA ILE A 162 -0.22 -9.16 -24.48
C ILE A 162 -0.75 -9.24 -25.93
N PRO A 163 0.15 -9.30 -26.93
CA PRO A 163 -0.22 -9.42 -28.34
C PRO A 163 -1.01 -10.70 -28.62
N GLU A 164 -1.97 -10.63 -29.56
CA GLU A 164 -2.77 -11.79 -29.97
C GLU A 164 -2.10 -12.63 -31.07
N ASP A 165 -1.01 -12.14 -31.64
CA ASP A 165 -0.24 -12.81 -32.71
C ASP A 165 0.73 -13.87 -32.18
N GLY A 166 0.72 -14.14 -30.87
CA GLY A 166 1.61 -15.11 -30.22
C GLY A 166 3.01 -14.57 -29.94
N SER A 167 3.27 -13.28 -30.19
CA SER A 167 4.48 -12.62 -29.71
C SER A 167 4.40 -12.33 -28.20
N THR A 168 5.57 -12.25 -27.57
CA THR A 168 5.72 -12.04 -26.12
C THR A 168 5.98 -10.57 -25.81
N LEU A 169 5.71 -10.16 -24.57
CA LEU A 169 6.08 -8.87 -24.01
C LEU A 169 7.61 -8.73 -23.79
N GLY A 170 8.38 -9.79 -24.01
CA GLY A 170 9.83 -9.81 -23.78
C GLY A 170 10.21 -9.75 -22.30
N THR A 171 9.34 -10.26 -21.42
CA THR A 171 9.57 -10.28 -19.97
C THR A 171 9.89 -11.68 -19.47
N ASP A 172 10.83 -11.81 -18.53
CA ASP A 172 11.25 -13.12 -18.00
C ASP A 172 10.18 -13.83 -17.16
N PHE A 173 9.35 -13.08 -16.42
CA PHE A 173 8.38 -13.65 -15.46
C PHE A 173 6.99 -13.01 -15.50
N ILE A 174 6.89 -11.76 -15.98
CA ILE A 174 5.68 -10.96 -15.84
C ILE A 174 4.55 -11.56 -16.67
N GLU A 175 4.81 -11.86 -17.93
CA GLU A 175 3.83 -12.46 -18.84
C GLU A 175 3.32 -13.82 -18.35
N ASP A 176 4.22 -14.72 -17.94
CA ASP A 176 3.86 -16.03 -17.38
C ASP A 176 2.98 -15.90 -16.13
N TRP A 177 3.31 -14.95 -15.25
CA TRP A 177 2.54 -14.71 -14.04
C TRP A 177 1.16 -14.11 -14.32
N ILE A 178 1.08 -13.00 -15.06
CA ILE A 178 -0.21 -12.36 -15.36
C ILE A 178 -1.08 -13.24 -16.25
N GLY A 179 -0.47 -14.14 -17.01
CA GLY A 179 -1.14 -15.14 -17.84
C GLY A 179 -2.12 -16.02 -17.08
N ILE A 180 -1.99 -16.15 -15.75
CA ILE A 180 -2.99 -16.76 -14.86
C ILE A 180 -4.39 -16.16 -15.11
N ALA A 181 -4.47 -14.84 -15.28
CA ALA A 181 -5.72 -14.10 -15.50
C ALA A 181 -6.13 -13.99 -16.99
N SER A 182 -5.50 -14.73 -17.90
CA SER A 182 -5.87 -14.77 -19.32
C SER A 182 -7.36 -15.04 -19.56
N PRO A 183 -8.05 -15.93 -18.82
CA PRO A 183 -9.49 -16.12 -18.98
C PRO A 183 -10.30 -14.83 -18.74
N ALA A 184 -9.96 -14.05 -17.72
CA ALA A 184 -10.61 -12.77 -17.42
C ALA A 184 -10.36 -11.74 -18.53
N GLY A 185 -9.11 -11.61 -18.99
CA GLY A 185 -8.76 -10.70 -20.09
C GLY A 185 -9.50 -11.04 -21.39
N LYS A 186 -9.58 -12.32 -21.75
CA LYS A 186 -10.35 -12.81 -22.91
C LYS A 186 -11.84 -12.52 -22.77
N LYS A 187 -12.42 -12.77 -21.60
CA LYS A 187 -13.82 -12.48 -21.32
C LYS A 187 -14.14 -10.99 -21.52
N VAL A 188 -13.31 -10.10 -20.97
CA VAL A 188 -13.52 -8.65 -21.09
C VAL A 188 -13.45 -8.17 -22.54
N LYS A 189 -12.46 -8.64 -23.30
CA LYS A 189 -12.36 -8.30 -24.74
C LYS A 189 -13.58 -8.81 -25.52
N ALA A 190 -14.07 -10.01 -25.21
CA ALA A 190 -15.26 -10.56 -25.84
C ALA A 190 -16.55 -9.80 -25.48
N ASP A 191 -16.72 -9.44 -24.20
CA ASP A 191 -17.93 -8.78 -23.70
C ASP A 191 -18.05 -7.30 -24.16
N HIS A 192 -16.93 -6.63 -24.43
CA HIS A 192 -16.90 -5.20 -24.76
C HIS A 192 -16.46 -4.85 -26.19
N GLY A 193 -15.97 -5.84 -26.94
CA GLY A 193 -15.56 -5.66 -28.34
C GLY A 193 -14.19 -5.00 -28.53
N ALA A 194 -13.68 -5.07 -29.76
CA ALA A 194 -12.32 -4.61 -30.11
C ALA A 194 -12.17 -3.07 -30.10
N ASP A 195 -13.26 -2.33 -30.27
CA ASP A 195 -13.25 -0.87 -30.35
C ASP A 195 -13.35 -0.17 -28.98
N ALA A 196 -13.54 -0.95 -27.90
CA ALA A 196 -13.61 -0.39 -26.56
C ALA A 196 -12.28 0.31 -26.20
N PRO A 197 -12.32 1.51 -25.61
CA PRO A 197 -11.12 2.19 -25.15
C PRO A 197 -10.30 1.28 -24.22
N PHE A 198 -8.99 1.21 -24.44
CA PHE A 198 -8.11 0.33 -23.67
C PHE A 198 -8.18 0.56 -22.15
N ALA A 199 -8.38 1.81 -21.73
CA ALA A 199 -8.58 2.16 -20.33
C ALA A 199 -9.87 1.55 -19.74
N ASP A 200 -10.95 1.48 -20.52
CA ASP A 200 -12.21 0.89 -20.10
C ASP A 200 -12.10 -0.62 -19.99
N LEU A 201 -11.40 -1.27 -20.94
CA LEU A 201 -11.07 -2.69 -20.86
C LEU A 201 -10.25 -3.00 -19.59
N CYS A 202 -9.25 -2.16 -19.26
CA CYS A 202 -8.53 -2.29 -18.00
C CYS A 202 -9.47 -2.18 -16.80
N GLY A 203 -10.32 -1.16 -16.76
CA GLY A 203 -11.25 -0.94 -15.65
C GLY A 203 -12.29 -2.05 -15.48
N HIS A 204 -12.74 -2.69 -16.58
CA HIS A 204 -13.61 -3.86 -16.53
C HIS A 204 -12.86 -5.11 -16.05
N CYS A 205 -11.63 -5.32 -16.54
CA CYS A 205 -10.81 -6.46 -16.11
C CYS A 205 -10.40 -6.36 -14.65
N GLU A 206 -10.10 -5.17 -14.13
CA GLU A 206 -9.80 -4.93 -12.71
C GLU A 206 -10.95 -5.32 -11.77
N LYS A 207 -12.20 -5.27 -12.25
CA LYS A 207 -13.40 -5.69 -11.50
C LYS A 207 -13.70 -7.18 -11.60
N LEU A 208 -13.13 -7.85 -12.60
CA LEU A 208 -13.38 -9.27 -12.91
C LEU A 208 -12.23 -10.20 -12.52
N ALA A 209 -11.04 -9.66 -12.24
CA ALA A 209 -9.82 -10.43 -11.99
C ALA A 209 -9.60 -10.83 -10.51
N PRO A 210 -10.46 -11.68 -9.93
CA PRO A 210 -9.99 -12.59 -8.88
C PRO A 210 -10.13 -14.08 -9.20
N TYR A 211 -10.27 -14.47 -10.49
CA TYR A 211 -10.38 -15.88 -10.92
C TYR A 211 -9.43 -16.23 -12.08
#